data_AF-A0A6G1YXY1-F1
#
_entry.id   AF-A0A6G1YXY1-F1
#
_cell.length_a   1.000
_cell.length_b   1.000
_cell.length_c   1.000
_cell.angle_alpha   90.00
_cell.angle_beta   90.00
_cell.angle_gamma   90.00
#
_symmetry.space_group_name_H-M   'P 1'
#
loop_
_entity.id
_entity.type
_entity.pdbx_description
1 polymer ?
#
loop_
_entity_poly.entity_id
_entity_poly.type
_entity_poly.pdbx_seq_one_letter_code
_entity_poly.pdbx_strand_id
1 'polypeptide(L)'
;MPEPTDEEVVETAAEAAEGLIFARFKQSRVKDFDVTVTFEDGVLDVDVYINAPDDAENADAVADEAARTAQEAVDELFAAADEE
;
A
#
# COMPACT_ATOMS: atom_id res chain seq x y z
N MET A 1 15.08 -6.87 -17.96
CA MET A 1 14.32 -8.13 -17.69
C MET A 1 12.92 -7.99 -18.28
N PRO A 2 12.00 -8.99 -18.26
CA PRO A 2 10.59 -8.68 -18.54
C PRO A 2 10.08 -7.59 -17.56
N GLU A 3 9.15 -6.76 -18.03
CA GLU A 3 8.40 -5.83 -17.18
C GLU A 3 7.78 -6.60 -16.01
N PRO A 4 7.70 -6.00 -14.80
CA PRO A 4 7.10 -6.66 -13.65
C PRO A 4 5.67 -7.08 -13.99
N THR A 5 5.29 -8.28 -13.56
CA THR A 5 3.97 -8.81 -13.84
C THR A 5 2.91 -8.12 -12.98
N ASP A 6 1.64 -8.18 -13.42
CA ASP A 6 0.51 -7.60 -12.67
C ASP A 6 0.46 -8.15 -11.22
N GLU A 7 0.78 -9.44 -11.03
CA GLU A 7 0.87 -10.08 -9.72
C GLU A 7 1.97 -9.46 -8.85
N GLU A 8 3.17 -9.24 -9.41
CA GLU A 8 4.29 -8.62 -8.69
C GLU A 8 3.99 -7.16 -8.32
N VAL A 9 3.31 -6.42 -9.19
CA VAL A 9 2.89 -5.04 -8.93
C VAL A 9 1.90 -4.98 -7.76
N VAL A 10 0.88 -5.85 -7.78
CA VAL A 10 -0.12 -5.91 -6.71
C VAL A 10 0.50 -6.34 -5.38
N GLU A 11 1.35 -7.37 -5.40
CA GLU A 11 2.05 -7.86 -4.20
C GLU A 11 2.93 -6.76 -3.59
N THR A 12 3.75 -6.09 -4.40
CA THR A 12 4.64 -5.01 -3.96
C THR A 12 3.87 -3.85 -3.34
N ALA A 13 2.79 -3.40 -3.99
CA ALA A 13 1.94 -2.34 -3.48
C ALA A 13 1.29 -2.72 -2.13
N ALA A 14 0.74 -3.93 -2.04
CA ALA A 14 0.09 -4.42 -0.83
C ALA A 14 1.08 -4.50 0.34
N GLU A 15 2.24 -5.13 0.13
CA GLU A 15 3.27 -5.26 1.16
C GLU A 15 3.75 -3.91 1.68
N ALA A 16 3.95 -2.94 0.78
CA ALA A 16 4.37 -1.59 1.15
C ALA A 16 3.31 -0.83 1.96
N ALA A 17 2.03 -0.92 1.56
CA ALA A 17 0.92 -0.31 2.28
C ALA A 17 0.76 -0.92 3.69
N GLU A 18 0.71 -2.25 3.76
CA GLU A 18 0.57 -2.98 5.02
C GLU A 18 1.75 -2.71 5.95
N GLY A 19 2.97 -2.69 5.40
CA GLY A 19 4.19 -2.38 6.15
C GLY A 19 4.11 -1.02 6.86
N LEU A 20 3.60 0.01 6.18
CA LEU A 20 3.39 1.34 6.77
C LEU A 20 2.32 1.31 7.86
N ILE A 21 1.17 0.66 7.60
CA ILE A 21 0.07 0.55 8.57
C ILE A 21 0.56 -0.15 9.84
N PHE A 22 1.31 -1.26 9.71
CA PHE A 22 1.93 -1.96 10.83
C PHE A 22 2.97 -1.11 11.57
N ALA A 23 3.76 -0.30 10.86
CA ALA A 23 4.75 0.59 11.46
C ALA A 23 4.10 1.72 12.27
N ARG A 24 2.97 2.26 11.78
CA ARG A 24 2.23 3.37 12.43
C ARG A 24 1.35 2.89 13.58
N PHE A 25 0.70 1.73 13.44
CA PHE A 25 -0.17 1.16 14.46
C PHE A 25 0.52 0.01 15.18
N LYS A 26 1.47 0.31 16.07
CA LYS A 26 2.07 -0.67 16.99
C LYS A 26 0.97 -1.43 17.78
N GLN A 27 0.61 -2.60 17.27
CA GLN A 27 0.00 -3.79 17.89
C GLN A 27 -1.26 -3.70 18.78
N SER A 28 -1.86 -2.53 19.09
CA SER A 28 -3.08 -2.53 19.94
C SER A 28 -4.08 -1.37 19.76
N ARG A 29 -4.03 -0.61 18.65
CA ARG A 29 -4.98 0.50 18.44
C ARG A 29 -5.88 0.41 17.22
N VAL A 30 -5.54 -0.39 16.21
CA VAL A 30 -6.42 -0.65 15.07
C VAL A 30 -7.31 -1.84 15.42
N LYS A 31 -8.62 -1.69 15.26
CA LYS A 31 -9.57 -2.81 15.41
C LYS A 31 -9.45 -3.76 14.23
N ASP A 32 -9.36 -3.18 13.04
CA ASP A 32 -9.30 -3.90 11.77
C ASP A 32 -8.78 -2.94 10.68
N PHE A 33 -8.08 -3.46 9.68
CA PHE A 33 -7.73 -2.71 8.48
C PHE A 33 -7.91 -3.62 7.28
N ASP A 34 -8.26 -3.04 6.14
CA ASP A 34 -8.42 -3.72 4.87
C ASP A 34 -7.66 -2.92 3.82
N VAL A 35 -6.83 -3.60 3.04
CA VAL A 35 -6.09 -3.03 1.92
C VAL A 35 -6.53 -3.78 0.66
N THR A 36 -7.17 -3.07 -0.25
CA THR A 36 -7.55 -3.59 -1.56
C THR A 36 -6.64 -2.96 -2.61
N VAL A 37 -5.86 -3.79 -3.29
CA VAL A 37 -4.99 -3.37 -4.39
C VAL A 37 -5.44 -4.04 -5.67
N THR A 38 -5.60 -3.24 -6.71
CA THR A 38 -5.98 -3.72 -8.04
C THR A 38 -5.03 -3.11 -9.07
N PHE A 39 -4.58 -3.92 -10.02
CA PHE A 39 -3.79 -3.44 -11.14
C PHE A 39 -4.38 -3.95 -12.45
N GLU A 40 -4.92 -3.04 -13.25
CA GLU A 40 -5.58 -3.35 -14.51
C GLU A 40 -5.28 -2.26 -15.55
N ASP A 41 -5.03 -2.66 -16.80
CA ASP A 41 -4.74 -1.75 -17.92
C ASP A 41 -3.60 -0.74 -17.63
N GLY A 42 -2.62 -1.12 -16.80
CA GLY A 42 -1.51 -0.25 -16.40
C GLY A 42 -1.89 0.81 -15.37
N VAL A 43 -3.04 0.70 -14.73
CA VAL A 43 -3.51 1.58 -13.66
C VAL A 43 -3.50 0.82 -12.35
N LEU A 44 -2.76 1.34 -11.37
CA LEU A 44 -2.79 0.87 -9.99
C LEU A 44 -3.88 1.61 -9.22
N ASP A 45 -4.77 0.85 -8.60
CA ASP A 45 -5.81 1.34 -7.70
C ASP A 45 -5.58 0.76 -6.30
N VAL A 46 -5.50 1.64 -5.30
CA VAL A 46 -5.19 1.28 -3.91
C VAL A 46 -6.22 1.92 -3.00
N ASP A 47 -7.08 1.08 -2.44
CA ASP A 47 -8.08 1.46 -1.45
C ASP A 47 -7.64 0.95 -0.08
N VAL A 48 -7.50 1.87 0.88
CA VAL A 48 -7.10 1.55 2.26
C VAL A 48 -8.20 1.95 3.21
N TYR A 49 -8.76 0.97 3.92
CA TYR A 49 -9.75 1.18 4.96
C TYR A 49 -9.16 0.85 6.33
N ILE A 50 -9.25 1.80 7.27
CA ILE A 50 -8.75 1.61 8.64
C ILE A 50 -9.90 1.80 9.62
N ASN A 51 -10.30 0.72 10.29
CA ASN A 51 -11.23 0.76 11.40
C ASN A 51 -10.45 0.99 12.70
N ALA A 52 -10.36 2.26 13.10
CA ALA A 52 -9.81 2.67 14.37
C ALA A 52 -10.92 3.22 15.29
N PRO A 53 -10.77 3.12 16.63
CA PRO A 53 -11.69 3.79 17.55
C PRO A 53 -11.68 5.31 17.33
N ASP A 54 -12.81 5.99 17.57
CA ASP A 54 -13.01 7.45 17.34
C ASP A 54 -11.89 8.37 17.86
N ASP A 55 -11.14 7.98 18.91
CA ASP A 55 -10.00 8.73 19.44
C ASP A 55 -8.70 8.58 18.61
N ALA A 56 -8.71 7.80 17.53
CA ALA A 56 -7.56 7.64 16.65
C ALA A 56 -7.54 8.76 15.60
N GLU A 57 -7.08 9.94 15.99
CA GLU A 57 -7.00 11.16 15.16
C GLU A 57 -6.10 11.06 13.91
N ASN A 58 -5.68 9.86 13.49
CA ASN A 58 -4.74 9.67 12.39
C ASN A 58 -5.11 8.51 11.44
N ALA A 59 -6.32 7.94 11.52
CA ALA A 59 -6.70 6.81 10.67
C ALA A 59 -6.68 7.16 9.18
N ASP A 60 -7.44 8.19 8.78
CA ASP A 60 -7.44 8.68 7.38
C ASP A 60 -6.05 9.09 6.92
N ALA A 61 -5.31 9.84 7.75
CA ALA A 61 -3.96 10.28 7.40
C ALA A 61 -2.98 9.12 7.16
N VAL A 62 -3.12 8.01 7.91
CA VAL A 62 -2.31 6.81 7.68
C VAL A 62 -2.80 6.04 6.45
N ALA A 63 -4.10 6.01 6.17
CA ALA A 63 -4.63 5.40 4.95
C ALA A 63 -4.09 6.12 3.70
N ASP A 64 -4.16 7.46 3.66
CA ASP A 64 -3.59 8.28 2.58
C ASP A 64 -2.07 8.13 2.44
N GLU A 65 -1.37 7.94 3.55
CA GLU A 65 0.08 7.69 3.53
C GLU A 65 0.39 6.28 3.03
N ALA A 66 -0.40 5.27 3.41
CA ALA A 66 -0.23 3.89 2.99
C ALA A 66 -0.44 3.74 1.47
N ALA A 67 -1.50 4.37 0.93
CA ALA A 67 -1.75 4.38 -0.50
C ALA A 67 -0.58 5.02 -1.29
N ARG A 68 -0.01 6.13 -0.78
CA ARG A 68 1.16 6.75 -1.39
C ARG A 68 2.40 5.87 -1.32
N THR A 69 2.65 5.24 -0.18
CA THR A 69 3.79 4.31 -0.02
C THR A 69 3.66 3.10 -0.94
N ALA A 70 2.45 2.57 -1.15
CA ALA A 70 2.19 1.51 -2.13
C ALA A 70 2.58 1.94 -3.54
N GLN A 71 2.15 3.14 -3.95
CA GLN A 71 2.48 3.70 -5.25
C GLN A 71 3.99 3.91 -5.41
N GLU A 72 4.67 4.48 -4.40
CA GLU A 72 6.12 4.70 -4.43
C GLU A 72 6.89 3.38 -4.57
N ALA A 73 6.44 2.31 -3.90
CA ALA A 73 7.07 1.00 -4.01
C ALA A 73 6.91 0.39 -5.41
N VAL A 74 5.74 0.57 -6.04
CA VAL A 74 5.52 0.15 -7.43
C VAL A 74 6.37 0.99 -8.39
N ASP A 75 6.44 2.30 -8.21
CA ASP A 75 7.31 3.16 -9.02
C ASP A 75 8.78 2.73 -8.91
N GLU A 76 9.25 2.35 -7.71
CA GLU A 76 10.59 1.81 -7.49
C GLU A 76 10.79 0.44 -8.16
N LEU A 77 9.78 -0.45 -8.12
CA LEU A 77 9.81 -1.74 -8.81
C LEU A 77 10.00 -1.57 -10.32
N PHE A 78 9.24 -0.66 -10.93
CA PHE A 78 9.37 -0.34 -12.35
C PHE A 78 10.70 0.33 -12.67
N ALA A 79 11.17 1.27 -11.84
CA ALA A 79 12.48 1.91 -12.03
C ALA A 79 13.63 0.88 -11.97
N ALA A 80 13.58 -0.04 -11.01
CA ALA A 80 14.57 -1.11 -10.89
C ALA A 80 14.54 -2.08 -12.09
N ALA A 81 13.39 -2.27 -12.72
CA ALA A 81 13.27 -3.07 -13.94
C ALA A 81 13.82 -2.37 -15.19
N ASP A 82 13.82 -1.02 -15.22
CA ASP A 82 14.25 -0.18 -16.36
C ASP A 82 15.77 0.13 -16.35
N GLU A 83 16.42 0.15 -15.18
CA GLU A 83 17.85 0.53 -15.04
C GLU A 83 18.88 -0.53 -15.51
N GLU A 84 18.46 -1.65 -16.12
CA GLU A 84 19.36 -2.77 -16.53
C GLU A 84 19.39 -3.11 -18.04
#